data_AF-A0A5A5RFK3-F1
#
_entry.id   AF-A0A5A5RFK3-F1
#
_cell.length_a   1.000
_cell.length_b   1.000
_cell.length_c   1.000
_cell.angle_alpha   90.00
_cell.angle_beta   90.00
_cell.angle_gamma   90.00
#
_symmetry.space_group_name_H-M   'P 1'
#
loop_
_entity.id
_entity.type
_entity.pdbx_description
1 polymer ?
#
loop_
_entity_poly.entity_id
_entity_poly.type
_entity_poly.pdbx_seq_one_letter_code
_entity_poly.pdbx_strand_id
1 'polypeptide(L)' 'MDKLNHYRKIIHQILVPYSQIIYNNADIQNRLAFDPQNDQYLVISEGWQQNQRYHDCLIHLEIINEKIWV' A
#
# COMPACT_ATOMS: atom_id res chain seq x y z
N MET A 1 -4.33 22.25 6.07
CA MET A 1 -4.52 21.17 7.05
C MET A 1 -5.66 20.23 6.66
N ASP A 2 -6.88 20.74 6.39
CA ASP A 2 -8.04 19.88 6.06
C ASP A 2 -7.86 19.06 4.78
N LYS A 3 -7.28 19.66 3.73
CA LYS A 3 -7.01 18.98 2.45
C LYS A 3 -6.08 17.78 2.61
N LEU A 4 -4.95 17.95 3.31
CA LEU A 4 -3.99 16.87 3.57
C LEU A 4 -4.63 15.76 4.40
N ASN A 5 -5.34 16.11 5.48
CA ASN A 5 -6.04 15.13 6.29
C ASN A 5 -7.13 14.38 5.50
N HIS A 6 -7.78 15.05 4.55
CA HIS A 6 -8.72 14.42 3.63
C HIS A 6 -8.03 13.44 2.68
N TYR A 7 -6.89 13.81 2.09
CA TYR A 7 -6.09 12.90 1.25
C TYR A 7 -5.61 11.67 2.01
N ARG A 8 -5.06 11.84 3.22
CA ARG A 8 -4.62 10.72 4.05
C ARG A 8 -5.76 9.73 4.34
N LYS A 9 -6.96 10.24 4.62
CA LYS A 9 -8.16 9.41 4.82
C LYS A 9 -8.54 8.65 3.55
N ILE A 10 -8.56 9.34 2.40
CA ILE A 10 -8.88 8.72 1.11
C ILE A 10 -7.85 7.64 0.77
N ILE A 11 -6.55 7.93 0.89
CA ILE A 11 -5.47 6.97 0.62
C ILE A 11 -5.65 5.73 1.49
N HIS A 12 -5.87 5.91 2.80
CA HIS A 12 -6.10 4.78 3.70
C HIS A 12 -7.35 3.96 3.30
N GLN A 13 -8.46 4.63 2.95
CA GLN A 13 -9.69 3.95 2.50
C GLN A 13 -9.50 3.18 1.18
N ILE A 14 -8.67 3.69 0.27
CA ILE A 14 -8.39 3.05 -1.01
C ILE A 14 -7.44 1.88 -0.85
N LEU A 15 -6.38 2.01 -0.02
CA LEU A 15 -5.34 0.99 0.09
C LEU A 15 -5.72 -0.20 0.97
N VAL A 16 -6.52 -0.01 2.03
CA VAL A 16 -6.94 -1.11 2.92
C VAL A 16 -7.64 -2.26 2.17
N PRO A 17 -8.57 -2.03 1.24
CA PRO A 17 -9.15 -3.10 0.43
C PRO A 17 -8.12 -3.96 -0.31
N TYR A 18 -7.00 -3.38 -0.78
CA TYR A 18 -5.97 -4.16 -1.48
C TYR A 18 -5.24 -5.14 -0.55
N SER A 19 -5.14 -4.85 0.75
CA SER A 19 -4.56 -5.80 1.71
C SER A 19 -5.43 -7.04 1.94
N GLN A 20 -6.70 -7.00 1.51
CA GLN A 20 -7.66 -8.09 1.66
C GLN A 20 -7.72 -9.00 0.42
N ILE A 21 -7.03 -8.64 -0.66
CA ILE A 21 -6.95 -9.46 -1.87
C ILE A 21 -6.10 -10.69 -1.57
N ILE A 22 -6.68 -11.87 -1.82
CA ILE A 22 -6.02 -13.16 -1.64
C ILE A 22 -5.64 -13.69 -3.02
N TYR A 23 -4.37 -14.04 -3.20
CA TYR A 23 -3.91 -14.68 -4.43
C TYR A 23 -4.22 -16.18 -4.39
N ASN A 24 -4.93 -16.67 -5.41
CA ASN A 24 -5.15 -18.10 -5.55
C ASN A 24 -3.83 -18.81 -5.91
N ASN A 25 -3.58 -19.97 -5.32
CA ASN A 25 -2.46 -20.86 -5.64
C ASN A 25 -1.05 -20.31 -5.33
N ALA A 26 -0.92 -19.29 -4.50
CA ALA A 26 0.37 -18.80 -4.00
C ALA A 26 0.26 -18.43 -2.52
N ASP A 27 1.32 -18.69 -1.74
CA ASP A 27 1.43 -18.24 -0.35
C ASP A 27 1.92 -16.78 -0.32
N ILE A 28 1.12 -15.89 -0.92
CA ILE A 28 1.39 -14.46 -1.06
C ILE A 28 0.28 -13.68 -0.38
N GLN A 29 0.66 -12.71 0.44
CA GLN A 29 -0.21 -11.80 1.16
C GLN A 29 0.14 -10.34 0.86
N ASN A 30 -0.87 -9.48 0.87
CA ASN A 30 -0.69 -8.04 0.76
C ASN A 30 -0.57 -7.43 2.16
N ARG A 31 0.49 -6.65 2.39
CA ARG A 31 0.76 -5.90 3.61
C ARG A 31 0.65 -4.41 3.37
N LEU A 32 0.09 -3.69 4.33
CA LEU A 32 0.09 -2.23 4.35
C LEU A 32 1.33 -1.73 5.07
N ALA A 33 2.05 -0.80 4.47
CA ALA A 33 3.15 -0.09 5.10
C ALA A 33 2.87 1.41 4.98
N PHE A 34 2.32 1.99 6.05
CA PHE A 34 1.94 3.40 6.11
C PHE A 34 2.88 4.16 7.03
N ASP A 35 3.50 5.20 6.49
CA ASP A 35 4.23 6.22 7.22
C ASP A 35 3.48 7.56 7.11
N PRO A 36 2.52 7.82 8.00
CA PRO A 36 1.75 9.06 7.97
C PRO A 36 2.56 10.30 8.40
N GLN A 37 3.76 10.14 8.95
CA GLN A 37 4.62 11.26 9.32
C GLN A 37 5.35 11.80 8.09
N ASN A 38 5.78 10.90 7.19
CA ASN A 38 6.47 11.24 5.94
C ASN A 38 5.54 11.20 4.72
N ASP A 39 4.23 10.97 4.92
CA ASP A 39 3.22 10.89 3.88
C ASP A 39 3.51 9.82 2.80
N GLN A 40 4.04 8.66 3.22
CA GLN A 40 4.31 7.51 2.35
C GLN A 40 3.37 6.35 2.66
N TYR A 41 2.77 5.75 1.63
CA TYR A 41 1.76 4.71 1.78
C TYR A 41 1.95 3.62 0.75
N LEU A 42 2.30 2.42 1.20
CA LEU A 42 2.59 1.29 0.34
C LEU A 42 1.65 0.11 0.60
N VAL A 43 1.41 -0.65 -0.47
CA VAL A 43 0.94 -2.03 -0.41
C VAL A 43 2.06 -2.91 -0.92
N ILE A 44 2.57 -3.81 -0.08
CA ILE A 44 3.64 -4.74 -0.42
C ILE A 44 3.03 -6.12 -0.54
N SER A 45 3.15 -6.74 -1.71
CA SER A 45 2.84 -8.14 -1.90
C SER A 45 4.06 -8.95 -1.50
N GLU A 46 3.93 -9.77 -0.46
CA GLU A 46 5.02 -10.59 0.02
C GLU A 46 4.57 -12.02 0.27
N GLY A 47 5.47 -12.97 0.02
CA GLY A 47 5.18 -14.37 0.24
C GLY A 47 6.24 -15.31 -0.32
N TRP A 48 5.82 -16.52 -0.60
CA TRP A 48 6.61 -17.51 -1.31
C TRP A 48 5.80 -18.08 -2.46
N GLN A 49 6.45 -18.21 -3.61
CA GLN A 49 5.93 -18.95 -4.74
C GLN A 49 6.92 -20.07 -5.03
N GLN A 50 6.53 -21.31 -4.74
CA GLN A 50 7.44 -22.46 -4.75
C GLN A 50 8.68 -22.17 -3.87
N ASN A 51 9.88 -22.17 -4.44
CA ASN A 51 11.14 -21.92 -3.73
C ASN A 51 11.66 -20.49 -3.92
N GLN A 52 10.86 -19.58 -4.49
CA GLN A 52 11.24 -18.20 -4.73
C GLN A 52 10.53 -17.26 -3.75
N ARG A 53 11.32 -16.40 -3.09
CA ARG A 53 10.78 -15.31 -2.27
C ARG A 53 10.07 -14.31 -3.18
N TYR A 54 8.82 -14.04 -2.87
CA TYR A 54 8.04 -12.98 -3.49
C TYR A 54 8.04 -11.75 -2.58
N HIS A 55 8.47 -10.60 -3.09
CA HIS A 55 8.47 -9.32 -2.37
C HIS A 55 8.44 -8.18 -3.38
N ASP A 56 7.24 -7.65 -3.64
CA ASP A 56 6.98 -6.66 -4.66
C ASP A 56 6.13 -5.50 -4.11
N CYS A 57 6.33 -4.31 -4.65
CA CYS A 57 5.52 -3.14 -4.31
C CYS A 57 4.33 -3.09 -5.25
N LEU A 58 3.15 -3.47 -4.75
CA LEU A 58 1.91 -3.51 -5.53
C LEU A 58 1.40 -2.09 -5.82
N ILE A 59 1.40 -1.22 -4.81
CA ILE A 59 0.98 0.19 -4.91
C ILE A 59 1.90 1.03 -4.02
N HIS A 60 2.35 2.17 -4.52
CA HIS A 60 3.06 3.19 -3.76
C HIS A 60 2.38 4.54 -3.99
N LEU A 61 1.99 5.23 -2.91
CA LEU A 61 1.45 6.57 -2.96
C LEU A 61 2.21 7.48 -2.01
N GLU A 62 2.48 8.71 -2.46
CA GLU A 62 3.11 9.75 -1.64
C GLU A 62 2.30 11.04 -1.67
N ILE A 63 2.32 11.82 -0.59
CA ILE A 63 1.84 13.22 -0.63
C ILE A 63 3.05 14.16 -0.65
N ILE A 64 3.34 14.73 -1.80
CA ILE A 64 4.45 15.67 -1.99
C ILE A 64 3.90 17.01 -2.47
N ASN A 65 4.23 18.10 -1.77
CA ASN A 65 3.78 19.46 -2.08
C ASN A 65 2.24 19.54 -2.25
N GLU A 66 1.51 18.94 -1.31
CA GLU A 66 0.03 18.87 -1.29
C GLU A 66 -0.62 18.19 -2.51
N LYS A 67 0.11 17.32 -3.20
CA LYS A 67 -0.38 16.51 -4.33
C LYS A 67 -0.11 15.04 -4.06
N ILE A 68 -0.98 14.19 -4.60
CA ILE A 68 -0.82 12.74 -4.55
C ILE A 68 0.06 12.32 -5.74
N TRP A 69 1.09 11.55 -5.44
CA TRP A 69 1.97 10.88 -6.41
C TRP A 69 1.67 9.38 -6.40
N VAL A 70 1.78 8.77 -7.58
CA VAL A 70 1.50 7.34 -7.85
C VAL A 70 2.71 6.73 -8.54
#